data_AF-A0A0M8W1F9-F1
#
_entry.id   AF-A0A0M8W1F9-F1
#
_cell.length_a   1.000
_cell.length_b   1.000
_cell.length_c   1.000
_cell.angle_alpha   90.00
_cell.angle_beta   90.00
_cell.angle_gamma   90.00
#
_symmetry.space_group_name_H-M   'P 1'
#
loop_
_entity.id
_entity.type
_entity.pdbx_description
1 polymer ?
#
loop_
_entity_poly.entity_id
_entity_poly.type
_entity_poly.pdbx_seq_one_letter_code
_entity_poly.pdbx_strand_id
1 'polypeptide(L)'
;MKTFLNKTKGVLATGLAISALALGMGVAAPGVASAQPAPVGGSAQHVQMPPSNMDRAIDFWAQMGWPNWRNIGNREWFEANRYDDTAGRLHYEVVFTGGRFYDRDQGLINFMNSPAAPSSSHGYTGTFQEYNTTIYDRQQPDDLPRRDGHRIVRAISTGDLFWTDDHYSTFHYAGRS
;
A
#
# COMPACT_ATOMS: atom_id res chain seq x y z
N MET A 1 -0.51 -50.96 -23.60
CA MET A 1 -1.53 -51.46 -22.64
C MET A 1 -1.68 -50.40 -21.56
N LYS A 2 -2.82 -49.77 -21.26
CA LYS A 2 -4.22 -50.01 -21.60
C LYS A 2 -4.89 -48.67 -21.95
N THR A 3 -5.56 -48.64 -23.09
CA THR A 3 -6.57 -47.67 -23.47
C THR A 3 -7.84 -47.96 -22.67
N PHE A 4 -8.54 -46.94 -22.17
CA PHE A 4 -9.96 -47.06 -21.86
C PHE A 4 -10.74 -46.01 -22.65
N LEU A 5 -11.40 -46.56 -23.67
CA LEU A 5 -12.47 -45.98 -24.45
C LEU A 5 -13.78 -46.32 -23.72
N ASN A 6 -14.70 -45.37 -23.58
CA ASN A 6 -16.14 -45.59 -23.78
C ASN A 6 -16.79 -44.21 -23.93
N LYS A 7 -17.31 -43.82 -25.10
CA LYS A 7 -18.60 -44.23 -25.72
C LYS A 7 -19.74 -44.02 -24.72
N THR A 8 -20.82 -43.28 -25.00
CA THR A 8 -21.49 -43.12 -26.30
C THR A 8 -22.66 -42.12 -26.20
N LYS A 9 -22.98 -41.52 -27.37
CA LYS A 9 -24.32 -41.30 -27.97
C LYS A 9 -25.28 -40.27 -27.37
N GLY A 10 -25.91 -39.56 -28.30
CA GLY A 10 -27.27 -39.04 -28.15
C GLY A 10 -27.39 -37.58 -28.60
N VAL A 11 -27.44 -37.27 -29.90
CA VAL A 11 -28.67 -37.22 -30.74
C VAL A 11 -29.32 -35.82 -30.70
N LEU A 12 -29.46 -35.23 -31.90
CA LEU A 12 -30.54 -34.42 -32.47
C LEU A 12 -31.42 -33.58 -31.51
N ALA A 13 -31.89 -32.37 -31.81
CA ALA A 13 -31.99 -31.60 -33.03
C ALA A 13 -32.68 -30.26 -32.68
N THR A 14 -32.77 -29.39 -33.69
CA THR A 14 -33.89 -28.47 -33.96
C THR A 14 -34.20 -27.35 -32.97
N GLY A 15 -34.26 -26.14 -33.51
CA GLY A 15 -35.29 -25.19 -33.10
C GLY A 15 -34.82 -23.75 -32.97
N LEU A 16 -34.74 -23.06 -34.10
CA LEU A 16 -35.04 -21.63 -34.13
C LEU A 16 -36.46 -21.42 -33.58
N ALA A 17 -36.64 -20.49 -32.63
CA ALA A 17 -37.71 -19.49 -32.69
C ALA A 17 -37.79 -18.57 -31.46
N ILE A 18 -37.66 -17.27 -31.74
CA ILE A 18 -38.57 -16.17 -31.36
C ILE A 18 -38.60 -15.74 -29.88
N SER A 19 -37.98 -14.57 -29.67
CA SER A 19 -38.44 -13.39 -28.92
C SER A 19 -39.35 -13.59 -27.70
N ALA A 20 -38.83 -13.21 -26.53
CA ALA A 20 -39.61 -12.49 -25.53
C ALA A 20 -38.76 -11.36 -24.95
N LEU A 21 -39.13 -10.13 -25.30
CA LEU A 21 -38.73 -8.92 -24.58
C LEU A 21 -39.41 -9.00 -23.21
N ALA A 22 -38.76 -9.67 -22.26
CA ALA A 22 -39.18 -9.66 -20.88
C ALA A 22 -38.37 -8.57 -20.17
N LEU A 23 -39.06 -7.47 -19.83
CA LEU A 23 -38.66 -6.53 -18.79
C LEU A 23 -38.60 -7.28 -17.46
N GLY A 24 -37.55 -8.09 -17.30
CA GLY A 24 -37.16 -8.64 -16.02
C GLY A 24 -36.39 -7.56 -15.30
N MET A 25 -36.98 -7.01 -14.24
CA MET A 25 -36.20 -6.36 -13.19
C MET A 25 -35.16 -7.38 -12.73
N GLY A 26 -33.97 -7.28 -13.29
CA GLY A 26 -32.83 -8.07 -12.86
C GLY A 26 -32.59 -7.68 -11.41
N VAL A 27 -32.92 -8.61 -10.51
CA VAL A 27 -32.32 -8.65 -9.18
C VAL A 27 -30.83 -8.57 -9.45
N ALA A 28 -30.23 -7.40 -9.19
CA ALA A 28 -28.80 -7.21 -9.33
C ALA A 28 -28.18 -8.31 -8.47
N ALA A 29 -27.57 -9.32 -9.11
CA ALA A 29 -26.62 -10.17 -8.43
C ALA A 29 -25.68 -9.20 -7.71
N PRO A 30 -25.42 -9.36 -6.40
CA PRO A 30 -24.49 -8.50 -5.71
C PRO A 30 -23.17 -8.58 -6.49
N GLY A 31 -22.90 -7.51 -7.25
CA GLY A 31 -21.66 -7.39 -7.98
C GLY A 31 -20.58 -7.55 -6.94
N VAL A 32 -19.69 -8.52 -7.14
CA VAL A 32 -18.37 -8.45 -6.53
C VAL A 32 -17.81 -7.09 -6.92
N ALA A 33 -17.89 -6.12 -6.02
CA ALA A 33 -17.26 -4.84 -6.21
C ALA A 33 -15.78 -5.14 -6.38
N SER A 34 -15.26 -4.97 -7.59
CA SER A 34 -13.82 -5.03 -7.80
C SER A 34 -13.22 -3.90 -6.97
N ALA A 35 -12.34 -4.26 -6.03
CA ALA A 35 -11.59 -3.27 -5.29
C ALA A 35 -10.89 -2.37 -6.32
N GLN A 36 -11.19 -1.07 -6.24
CA GLN A 36 -10.54 -0.08 -7.10
C GLN A 36 -9.16 0.20 -6.53
N PRO A 37 -8.15 0.44 -7.38
CA PRO A 37 -6.85 0.88 -6.91
C PRO A 37 -6.99 2.14 -6.06
N ALA A 38 -6.23 2.23 -4.96
CA ALA A 38 -6.23 3.42 -4.13
C ALA A 38 -5.83 4.63 -4.98
N PRO A 39 -6.62 5.72 -4.99
CA PRO A 39 -6.28 6.90 -5.77
C PRO A 39 -5.01 7.53 -5.22
N VAL A 40 -4.17 8.03 -6.13
CA VAL A 40 -2.92 8.73 -5.80
C VAL A 40 -3.04 10.19 -6.21
N GLY A 41 -3.00 11.11 -5.24
CA GLY A 41 -2.95 12.54 -5.46
C GLY A 41 -1.53 13.06 -5.70
N GLY A 42 -1.42 14.18 -6.41
CA GLY A 42 -0.15 14.85 -6.71
C GLY A 42 0.47 14.43 -8.04
N SER A 43 1.66 14.99 -8.31
CA SER A 43 2.45 14.70 -9.50
C SER A 43 3.91 15.08 -9.27
N ALA A 44 4.80 14.73 -10.20
CA ALA A 44 6.19 15.16 -10.20
C ALA A 44 6.35 16.69 -10.17
N GLN A 45 5.41 17.43 -10.76
CA GLN A 45 5.42 18.89 -10.79
C GLN A 45 4.71 19.52 -9.60
N HIS A 46 3.82 18.78 -8.94
CA HIS A 46 3.03 19.23 -7.79
C HIS A 46 3.00 18.13 -6.72
N VAL A 47 4.12 17.98 -6.03
CA VAL A 47 4.23 17.05 -4.89
C VAL A 47 3.27 17.49 -3.77
N GLN A 48 2.79 16.52 -3.01
CA GLN A 48 1.90 16.72 -1.88
C GLN A 48 2.71 16.60 -0.60
N MET A 49 2.80 17.71 0.14
CA MET A 49 3.50 17.71 1.42
C MET A 49 2.70 16.90 2.45
N PRO A 50 3.37 16.04 3.25
CA PRO A 50 2.74 15.38 4.38
C PRO A 50 2.17 16.41 5.37
N PRO A 51 1.12 16.04 6.12
CA PRO A 51 0.68 16.78 7.30
C PRO A 51 1.82 16.97 8.32
N SER A 52 1.86 18.13 8.98
CA SER A 52 2.95 18.50 9.91
C SER A 52 3.21 17.52 11.06
N ASN A 53 2.21 16.72 11.45
CA ASN A 53 2.34 15.68 12.46
C ASN A 53 3.10 14.44 11.97
N MET A 54 3.44 14.36 10.68
CA MET A 54 4.22 13.27 10.08
C MET A 54 5.70 13.65 9.88
N ASP A 55 6.02 14.96 9.87
CA ASP A 55 7.35 15.49 9.50
C ASP A 55 8.48 14.91 10.34
N ARG A 56 8.31 14.87 11.67
CA ARG A 56 9.35 14.41 12.60
C ARG A 56 9.84 12.99 12.31
N ALA A 57 8.93 12.08 11.98
CA ALA A 57 9.31 10.71 11.64
C ALA A 57 9.89 10.59 10.25
N ILE A 58 9.41 11.39 9.29
CA ILE A 58 9.98 11.44 7.93
C ILE A 58 11.43 11.90 8.00
N ASP A 59 11.70 12.96 8.76
CA ASP A 59 13.06 13.44 9.03
C ASP A 59 13.91 12.36 9.69
N PHE A 60 13.36 11.65 10.69
CA PHE A 60 14.05 10.54 11.33
C PHE A 60 14.42 9.43 10.34
N TRP A 61 13.49 8.99 9.48
CA TRP A 61 13.77 7.96 8.49
C TRP A 61 14.77 8.42 7.43
N ALA A 62 14.68 9.67 7.00
CA ALA A 62 15.65 10.27 6.08
C ALA A 62 17.05 10.32 6.70
N GLN A 63 17.17 10.72 7.98
CA GLN A 63 18.44 10.73 8.71
C GLN A 63 19.03 9.33 8.90
N MET A 64 18.20 8.32 9.13
CA MET A 64 18.63 6.92 9.15
C MET A 64 18.94 6.35 7.76
N GLY A 65 18.73 7.13 6.69
CA GLY A 65 19.00 6.72 5.32
C GLY A 65 18.05 5.62 4.82
N TRP A 66 16.80 5.61 5.31
CA TRP A 66 15.75 4.65 4.92
C TRP A 66 16.23 3.20 5.03
N PRO A 67 16.29 2.62 6.25
CA PRO A 67 16.76 1.25 6.40
C PRO A 67 15.96 0.32 5.48
N ASN A 68 16.67 -0.55 4.76
CA ASN A 68 16.08 -1.42 3.73
C ASN A 68 15.57 -0.66 2.50
N TRP A 69 16.28 0.37 2.05
CA TRP A 69 15.93 1.07 0.80
C TRP A 69 16.34 0.34 -0.48
N ARG A 70 17.31 -0.60 -0.39
CA ARG A 70 17.80 -1.43 -1.52
C ARG A 70 17.18 -2.83 -1.56
N ASN A 71 16.45 -3.21 -0.52
CA ASN A 71 15.98 -4.56 -0.28
C ASN A 71 14.78 -4.51 0.64
N ILE A 72 13.89 -5.49 0.59
CA ILE A 72 12.72 -5.49 1.47
C ILE A 72 13.16 -5.84 2.91
N GLY A 73 12.80 -5.00 3.86
CA GLY A 73 13.10 -5.18 5.28
C GLY A 73 12.05 -6.03 6.00
N ASN A 74 12.42 -6.54 7.18
CA ASN A 74 11.47 -7.13 8.12
C ASN A 74 10.62 -6.06 8.79
N ARG A 75 9.62 -6.50 9.56
CA ARG A 75 8.81 -5.66 10.46
C ARG A 75 9.56 -5.47 11.76
N GLU A 76 9.84 -4.23 12.16
CA GLU A 76 10.76 -3.95 13.27
C GLU A 76 10.50 -2.59 13.93
N TRP A 77 10.80 -2.50 15.22
CA TRP A 77 10.78 -1.26 16.00
C TRP A 77 12.20 -0.70 16.13
N PHE A 78 12.34 0.60 15.94
CA PHE A 78 13.58 1.35 16.10
C PHE A 78 13.43 2.33 17.25
N GLU A 79 14.45 2.42 18.11
CA GLU A 79 14.53 3.50 19.10
C GLU A 79 14.87 4.81 18.38
N ALA A 80 13.97 5.78 18.49
CA ALA A 80 14.14 7.11 17.93
C ALA A 80 14.81 8.06 18.93
N ASN A 81 14.57 7.87 20.22
CA ASN A 81 15.13 8.68 21.30
C ASN A 81 14.97 8.00 22.66
N ARG A 82 15.71 8.50 23.65
CA ARG A 82 15.58 8.11 25.06
C ARG A 82 15.86 9.31 25.95
N TYR A 83 14.97 9.62 26.88
CA TYR A 83 15.11 10.78 27.77
C TYR A 83 14.42 10.57 29.12
N ASP A 84 14.86 11.31 30.14
CA ASP A 84 14.15 11.41 31.42
C ASP A 84 13.24 12.63 31.41
N ASP A 85 11.99 12.49 31.88
CA ASP A 85 11.09 13.62 32.03
C ASP A 85 11.41 14.45 33.29
N THR A 86 10.69 15.56 33.48
CA THR A 86 10.89 16.45 34.64
C THR A 86 10.57 15.79 35.98
N ALA A 87 9.88 14.64 35.99
CA ALA A 87 9.59 13.84 37.17
C ALA A 87 10.60 12.69 37.37
N GLY A 88 11.63 12.59 36.52
CA GLY A 88 12.65 11.54 36.57
C GLY A 88 12.17 10.19 36.05
N ARG A 89 11.08 10.14 35.28
CA ARG A 89 10.62 8.93 34.60
C ARG A 89 11.36 8.78 33.29
N LEU A 90 11.80 7.56 33.01
CA LEU A 90 12.48 7.25 31.77
C LEU A 90 11.47 6.99 30.65
N HIS A 91 11.69 7.64 29.51
CA HIS A 91 10.92 7.53 28.29
C HIS A 91 11.76 6.98 27.15
N TYR A 92 11.15 6.14 26.33
CA TYR A 92 11.72 5.65 25.07
C TYR A 92 10.79 6.05 23.94
N GLU A 93 11.30 6.78 22.97
CA GLU A 93 10.56 7.04 21.73
C GLU A 93 10.92 5.97 20.71
N VAL A 94 9.91 5.37 20.09
CA VAL A 94 10.08 4.31 19.11
C VAL A 94 9.29 4.58 17.83
N VAL A 95 9.79 4.07 16.72
CA VAL A 95 9.11 4.12 15.43
C VAL A 95 9.19 2.75 14.76
N PHE A 96 8.27 2.46 13.84
CA PHE A 96 8.09 1.13 13.28
C PHE A 96 8.26 1.09 11.76
N THR A 97 8.97 0.09 11.25
CA THR A 97 8.93 -0.26 9.83
C THR A 97 7.90 -1.37 9.57
N GLY A 98 7.06 -1.16 8.56
CA GLY A 98 5.98 -2.07 8.20
C GLY A 98 6.42 -3.29 7.39
N GLY A 99 7.69 -3.36 6.99
CA GLY A 99 8.18 -4.37 6.06
C GLY A 99 7.73 -4.07 4.63
N ARG A 100 7.59 -5.13 3.83
CA ARG A 100 7.01 -5.05 2.48
C ARG A 100 5.61 -4.43 2.52
N PHE A 101 5.41 -3.37 1.77
CA PHE A 101 4.08 -2.91 1.40
C PHE A 101 3.59 -3.67 0.16
N TYR A 102 2.37 -4.19 0.24
CA TYR A 102 1.70 -4.87 -0.86
C TYR A 102 0.75 -3.89 -1.55
N ASP A 103 1.16 -3.41 -2.72
CA ASP A 103 0.38 -2.47 -3.54
C ASP A 103 -0.86 -3.16 -4.12
N ARG A 104 -1.93 -3.15 -3.32
CA ARG A 104 -3.21 -3.79 -3.67
C ARG A 104 -3.76 -3.12 -4.92
N ASP A 105 -4.18 -3.94 -5.88
CA ASP A 105 -4.75 -3.50 -7.16
C ASP A 105 -3.81 -2.58 -7.98
N GLN A 106 -2.50 -2.60 -7.68
CA GLN A 106 -1.45 -1.88 -8.40
C GLN A 106 -1.58 -0.35 -8.40
N GLY A 107 -2.19 0.27 -7.38
CA GLY A 107 -2.42 1.73 -7.35
C GLY A 107 -1.15 2.56 -7.49
N LEU A 108 -0.13 2.25 -6.68
CA LEU A 108 1.15 2.97 -6.72
C LEU A 108 1.96 2.65 -7.98
N ILE A 109 1.97 1.38 -8.41
CA ILE A 109 2.60 0.97 -9.67
C ILE A 109 1.96 1.70 -10.86
N ASN A 110 0.64 1.79 -10.90
CA ASN A 110 -0.09 2.48 -11.96
C ASN A 110 0.23 3.97 -11.96
N PHE A 111 0.27 4.62 -10.78
CA PHE A 111 0.72 6.00 -10.68
C PHE A 111 2.15 6.16 -11.21
N MET A 112 3.09 5.31 -10.79
CA MET A 112 4.49 5.37 -11.21
C MET A 112 4.69 5.18 -12.71
N ASN A 113 3.77 4.49 -13.39
CA ASN A 113 3.76 4.31 -14.84
C ASN A 113 2.88 5.32 -15.58
N SER A 114 2.27 6.27 -14.86
CA SER A 114 1.41 7.31 -15.45
C SER A 114 2.22 8.55 -15.86
N PRO A 115 1.66 9.42 -16.71
CA PRO A 115 2.27 10.71 -17.03
C PRO A 115 2.45 11.66 -15.84
N ALA A 116 1.77 11.43 -14.72
CA ALA A 116 1.87 12.27 -13.52
C ALA A 116 3.15 11.98 -12.69
N ALA A 117 3.71 10.77 -12.81
CA ALA A 117 4.95 10.42 -12.13
C ALA A 117 6.19 10.95 -12.88
N PRO A 118 7.36 11.07 -12.22
CA PRO A 118 8.60 11.38 -12.91
C PRO A 118 8.88 10.35 -14.00
N SER A 119 9.41 10.78 -15.15
CA SER A 119 9.73 9.86 -16.26
C SER A 119 10.70 8.76 -15.86
N SER A 120 11.61 9.02 -14.92
CA SER A 120 12.52 8.03 -14.36
C SER A 120 11.86 6.97 -13.46
N SER A 121 10.56 7.09 -13.18
CA SER A 121 9.76 6.08 -12.47
C SER A 121 8.97 5.19 -13.44
N HIS A 122 8.92 5.53 -14.73
CA HIS A 122 8.20 4.75 -15.73
C HIS A 122 8.86 3.37 -15.94
N GLY A 123 8.04 2.36 -16.20
CA GLY A 123 8.46 0.96 -16.28
C GLY A 123 8.67 0.29 -14.93
N TYR A 124 8.27 0.92 -13.83
CA TYR A 124 8.44 0.36 -12.50
C TYR A 124 7.57 -0.89 -12.29
N THR A 125 8.24 -1.98 -11.91
CA THR A 125 7.63 -3.28 -11.60
C THR A 125 8.10 -3.81 -10.24
N GLY A 126 8.72 -2.95 -9.43
CA GLY A 126 9.38 -3.30 -8.19
C GLY A 126 8.42 -3.50 -7.01
N THR A 127 8.97 -3.35 -5.81
CA THR A 127 8.24 -3.52 -4.55
C THR A 127 8.38 -2.30 -3.67
N PHE A 128 7.57 -2.20 -2.63
CA PHE A 128 7.58 -1.05 -1.75
C PHE A 128 7.90 -1.47 -0.32
N GLN A 129 8.49 -0.55 0.43
CA GLN A 129 8.72 -0.68 1.87
C GLN A 129 7.83 0.34 2.59
N GLU A 130 7.23 -0.08 3.70
CA GLU A 130 6.40 0.76 4.55
C GLU A 130 7.15 1.25 5.78
N TYR A 131 6.85 2.49 6.18
CA TYR A 131 7.36 3.12 7.39
C TYR A 131 6.21 3.84 8.11
N ASN A 132 6.15 3.73 9.44
CA ASN A 132 5.24 4.56 10.24
C ASN A 132 5.75 6.00 10.29
N THR A 133 4.82 6.95 10.35
CA THR A 133 5.15 8.37 10.56
C THR A 133 4.90 8.86 11.98
N THR A 134 4.36 8.01 12.84
CA THR A 134 4.18 8.35 14.24
C THR A 134 5.32 7.76 15.06
N ILE A 135 6.00 8.65 15.79
CA ILE A 135 6.92 8.29 16.85
C ILE A 135 6.08 8.14 18.11
N TYR A 136 6.17 6.97 18.73
CA TYR A 136 5.41 6.64 19.91
C TYR A 136 6.30 6.71 21.14
N ASP A 137 5.78 7.28 22.21
CA ASP A 137 6.40 7.23 23.52
C ASP A 137 5.99 5.94 24.25
N ARG A 138 6.96 5.25 24.85
CA ARG A 138 6.72 4.10 25.74
C ARG A 138 7.50 4.27 27.03
N GLN A 139 6.87 3.92 28.16
CA GLN A 139 7.51 3.92 29.47
C GLN A 139 8.10 2.56 29.86
N GLN A 140 7.62 1.48 29.23
CA GLN A 140 8.10 0.11 29.46
C GLN A 140 8.51 -0.54 28.13
N PRO A 141 9.55 -1.39 28.11
CA PRO A 141 10.02 -2.03 26.87
C PRO A 141 8.98 -2.92 26.17
N ASP A 142 8.07 -3.52 26.93
CA ASP A 142 7.01 -4.42 26.47
C ASP A 142 5.70 -3.72 26.11
N ASP A 143 5.58 -2.41 26.38
CA ASP A 143 4.44 -1.60 25.97
C ASP A 143 4.59 -1.20 24.49
N LEU A 144 4.16 -2.10 23.60
CA LEU A 144 4.15 -1.84 22.16
C LEU A 144 2.87 -1.09 21.77
N PRO A 145 2.98 0.16 21.28
CA PRO A 145 1.83 0.99 21.02
C PRO A 145 1.04 0.51 19.80
N ARG A 146 -0.28 0.72 19.83
CA ARG A 146 -1.13 0.48 18.67
C ARG A 146 -0.74 1.46 17.56
N ARG A 147 -0.45 0.90 16.38
CA ARG A 147 -0.15 1.68 15.18
C ARG A 147 -1.39 2.45 14.71
N ASP A 148 -1.18 3.68 14.27
CA ASP A 148 -2.20 4.59 13.73
C ASP A 148 -2.47 4.32 12.23
N GLY A 149 -3.16 5.22 11.53
CA GLY A 149 -3.39 5.11 10.09
C GLY A 149 -2.27 5.68 9.20
N HIS A 150 -1.34 6.46 9.76
CA HIS A 150 -0.42 7.29 8.99
C HIS A 150 0.83 6.50 8.56
N ARG A 151 1.16 6.52 7.27
CA ARG A 151 2.27 5.74 6.70
C ARG A 151 3.01 6.52 5.63
N ILE A 152 4.30 6.21 5.51
CA ILE A 152 5.08 6.38 4.28
C ILE A 152 5.21 5.04 3.60
N VAL A 153 5.09 5.05 2.27
CA VAL A 153 5.44 3.94 1.39
C VAL A 153 6.52 4.44 0.44
N ARG A 154 7.67 3.76 0.42
CA ARG A 154 8.80 4.09 -0.45
C ARG A 154 8.98 3.00 -1.50
N ALA A 155 9.08 3.41 -2.77
CA ALA A 155 9.45 2.53 -3.87
C ALA A 155 10.92 2.10 -3.72
N ILE A 156 11.16 0.79 -3.69
CA ILE A 156 12.51 0.24 -3.71
C ILE A 156 13.15 0.57 -5.06
N SER A 157 14.44 0.91 -5.08
CA SER A 157 15.22 1.28 -6.27
C SER A 157 15.02 2.70 -6.80
N THR A 158 13.78 3.23 -6.92
CA THR A 158 13.57 4.60 -7.44
C THR A 158 13.56 5.66 -6.35
N GLY A 159 13.22 5.28 -5.11
CA GLY A 159 13.14 6.19 -3.97
C GLY A 159 11.94 7.12 -3.98
N ASP A 160 10.95 6.85 -4.85
CA ASP A 160 9.68 7.57 -4.84
C ASP A 160 8.94 7.34 -3.53
N LEU A 161 8.47 8.43 -2.92
CA LEU A 161 7.74 8.44 -1.66
C LEU A 161 6.26 8.73 -1.87
N PHE A 162 5.46 7.96 -1.15
CA PHE A 162 4.03 8.14 -1.02
C PHE A 162 3.69 8.22 0.46
N TRP A 163 2.67 8.99 0.81
CA TRP A 163 2.11 8.98 2.15
C TRP A 163 0.61 8.78 2.12
N THR A 164 0.08 8.27 3.23
CA THR A 164 -1.34 8.08 3.48
C THR A 164 -1.61 8.46 4.94
N ASP A 165 -2.73 9.13 5.19
CA ASP A 165 -3.24 9.46 6.52
C ASP A 165 -4.53 8.68 6.86
N ASP A 166 -5.03 7.87 5.93
CA ASP A 166 -6.32 7.18 6.00
C ASP A 166 -6.18 5.64 5.91
N HIS A 167 -5.02 5.12 6.31
CA HIS A 167 -4.72 3.70 6.35
C HIS A 167 -4.89 3.04 4.96
N TYR A 168 -4.17 3.58 3.98
CA TYR A 168 -4.05 3.09 2.60
C TYR A 168 -5.32 3.22 1.74
N SER A 169 -6.29 4.02 2.17
CA SER A 169 -7.51 4.26 1.37
C SER A 169 -7.20 5.24 0.23
N THR A 170 -6.33 6.21 0.47
CA THR A 170 -5.77 7.14 -0.52
C THR A 170 -4.27 7.34 -0.30
N PHE A 171 -3.58 7.76 -1.35
CA PHE A 171 -2.15 8.07 -1.30
C PHE A 171 -1.86 9.44 -1.90
N HIS A 172 -0.73 10.01 -1.49
CA HIS A 172 -0.24 11.30 -1.93
C HIS A 172 1.24 11.18 -2.29
N TYR A 173 1.62 11.63 -3.49
CA TYR A 173 3.00 11.58 -3.95
C TYR A 173 3.83 12.71 -3.33
N ALA A 174 4.91 12.37 -2.61
CA ALA A 174 5.77 13.32 -1.89
C ALA A 174 7.14 13.57 -2.55
N GLY A 175 7.35 13.07 -3.77
CA GLY A 175 8.65 13.21 -4.44
C GLY A 175 9.59 12.05 -4.13
N ARG A 176 10.87 12.33 -3.93
CA ARG A 176 11.92 11.32 -3.74
C ARG A 176 12.81 11.63 -2.55
N SER A 177 13.32 10.56 -1.93
CA SER A 177 14.29 10.58 -0.82
C SER A 177 15.33 9.48 -0.96
#